data_AF-A0A2D9P6U9-F1
#
_entry.id   AF-A0A2D9P6U9-F1
#
_cell.length_a   1.000
_cell.length_b   1.000
_cell.length_c   1.000
_cell.angle_alpha   90.00
_cell.angle_beta   90.00
_cell.angle_gamma   90.00
#
_symmetry.space_group_name_H-M   'P 1'
#
loop_
_entity.id
_entity.type
_entity.pdbx_description
1 polymer ?
#
loop_
_entity_poly.entity_id
_entity_poly.type
_entity_poly.pdbx_seq_one_letter_code
_entity_poly.pdbx_strand_id
1 'polypeptide(L)'
;MNNLVIDEKSILNAFCKNYKEWMEWTVSLFKEENNKTHKTIRGGCELVCNFIKLNPILFITGYYKQIYARYKKYIDDGDFNFFAEKDYSWDIEDGALVNAKKALETIHTIRKELHKFSDHVKSRWMKYVKTVSKLSLLYVIKKAQKE
;
A
#
# COMPACT_ATOMS: atom_id res chain seq x y z
N MET A 1 -4.67 32.07 14.55
CA MET A 1 -4.10 30.71 14.40
C MET A 1 -4.21 30.32 12.94
N ASN A 2 -3.09 30.15 12.24
CA ASN A 2 -3.08 29.72 10.85
C ASN A 2 -3.63 28.29 10.77
N ASN A 3 -4.91 28.15 10.43
CA ASN A 3 -5.41 26.90 9.90
C ASN A 3 -4.68 26.69 8.56
N LEU A 4 -3.58 25.93 8.58
CA LEU A 4 -3.08 25.26 7.40
C LEU A 4 -4.21 24.34 6.93
N VAL A 5 -5.13 24.88 6.13
CA VAL A 5 -6.14 24.10 5.44
C VAL A 5 -5.38 23.29 4.41
N ILE A 6 -4.97 22.07 4.79
CA ILE A 6 -4.36 21.15 3.85
C ILE A 6 -5.41 20.84 2.78
N ASP A 7 -5.11 21.22 1.55
CA ASP A 7 -6.00 21.02 0.41
C ASP A 7 -5.90 19.58 -0.13
N GLU A 8 -6.89 19.16 -0.92
CA GLU A 8 -6.97 17.80 -1.49
C GLU A 8 -5.77 17.44 -2.35
N LYS A 9 -5.23 18.40 -3.11
CA LYS A 9 -4.07 18.19 -3.96
C LYS A 9 -2.83 17.95 -3.11
N SER A 10 -2.66 18.69 -2.01
CA SER A 10 -1.60 18.44 -1.04
C SER A 10 -1.70 17.05 -0.40
N ILE A 11 -2.91 16.60 0.00
CA ILE A 11 -3.12 15.26 0.55
C ILE A 11 -2.81 14.18 -0.49
N LEU A 12 -3.31 14.33 -1.72
CA LEU A 12 -3.08 13.40 -2.82
C LEU A 12 -1.59 13.28 -3.15
N ASN A 13 -0.88 14.40 -3.23
CA ASN A 13 0.57 14.43 -3.47
C ASN A 13 1.34 13.74 -2.35
N ALA A 14 0.98 14.02 -1.09
CA ALA A 14 1.60 13.36 0.06
C ALA A 14 1.35 11.85 0.04
N PHE A 15 0.14 11.41 -0.30
CA PHE A 15 -0.20 10.00 -0.44
C PHE A 15 0.66 9.34 -1.53
N CYS A 16 0.67 9.91 -2.74
CA CYS A 16 1.44 9.35 -3.87
C CYS A 16 2.93 9.27 -3.56
N LYS A 17 3.49 10.30 -2.90
CA LYS A 17 4.88 10.32 -2.46
C LYS A 17 5.18 9.21 -1.45
N ASN A 18 4.41 9.13 -0.36
CA ASN A 18 4.62 8.14 0.69
C ASN A 18 4.44 6.71 0.16
N TYR A 19 3.46 6.48 -0.72
CA TYR A 19 3.24 5.18 -1.33
C TYR A 19 4.42 4.78 -2.22
N LYS A 20 4.91 5.71 -3.06
CA LYS A 20 6.06 5.45 -3.93
C LYS A 20 7.32 5.14 -3.12
N GLU A 21 7.61 5.93 -2.09
CA GLU A 21 8.74 5.69 -1.17
C GLU A 21 8.64 4.33 -0.48
N TRP A 22 7.42 3.93 -0.07
CA TRP A 22 7.18 2.60 0.50
C TRP A 22 7.51 1.49 -0.49
N MET A 23 7.06 1.60 -1.74
CA MET A 23 7.33 0.60 -2.78
C MET A 23 8.83 0.52 -3.11
N GLU A 24 9.51 1.65 -3.25
CA GLU A 24 10.96 1.70 -3.51
C GLU A 24 11.77 1.09 -2.36
N TRP A 25 11.40 1.41 -1.12
CA TRP A 25 12.00 0.80 0.04
C TRP A 25 11.72 -0.70 0.11
N THR A 26 10.50 -1.14 -0.19
CA THR A 26 10.13 -2.57 -0.24
C THR A 26 11.01 -3.33 -1.23
N VAL A 27 11.16 -2.85 -2.46
CA VAL A 27 12.04 -3.47 -3.47
C VAL A 27 13.49 -3.53 -2.98
N SER A 28 13.95 -2.52 -2.22
CA SER A 28 15.31 -2.48 -1.69
C SER A 28 15.64 -3.60 -0.70
N LEU A 29 14.64 -4.11 0.04
CA LEU A 29 14.81 -5.20 1.01
C LEU A 29 15.22 -6.52 0.36
N PHE A 30 14.98 -6.68 -0.94
CA PHE A 30 15.16 -7.94 -1.67
C PHE A 30 16.30 -7.89 -2.70
N LYS A 31 17.13 -6.84 -2.69
CA LYS A 31 18.18 -6.64 -3.70
C LYS A 31 19.24 -7.74 -3.74
N GLU A 32 19.51 -8.38 -2.60
CA GLU A 32 20.54 -9.41 -2.44
C GLU A 32 20.00 -10.85 -2.58
N GLU A 33 18.68 -11.03 -2.67
CA GLU A 33 18.07 -12.35 -2.82
C GLU A 33 18.04 -12.83 -4.28
N ASN A 34 17.81 -14.13 -4.49
CA ASN A 34 17.62 -14.78 -5.79
C ASN A 34 16.94 -13.85 -6.81
N ASN A 35 17.56 -13.72 -7.99
CA ASN A 35 17.14 -12.86 -9.10
C ASN A 35 15.62 -12.91 -9.37
N LYS A 36 14.98 -14.08 -9.20
CA LYS A 36 13.53 -14.23 -9.39
C LYS A 36 12.69 -13.47 -8.36
N THR A 37 12.95 -13.61 -7.05
CA THR A 37 12.18 -12.96 -5.98
C THR A 37 12.19 -11.44 -6.14
N HIS A 38 13.38 -10.88 -6.31
CA HIS A 38 13.56 -9.45 -6.53
C HIS A 38 12.84 -8.94 -7.78
N LYS A 39 12.92 -9.68 -8.91
CA LYS A 39 12.21 -9.33 -10.15
C LYS A 39 10.69 -9.34 -9.98
N THR A 40 10.14 -10.35 -9.31
CA THR A 40 8.69 -10.44 -9.06
C THR A 40 8.23 -9.26 -8.21
N ILE A 41 8.90 -8.99 -7.08
CA ILE A 41 8.55 -7.88 -6.18
C ILE A 41 8.67 -6.53 -6.88
N ARG A 42 9.79 -6.29 -7.58
CA ARG A 42 9.98 -5.07 -8.37
C ARG A 42 8.88 -4.88 -9.41
N GLY A 43 8.59 -5.91 -10.19
CA GLY A 43 7.59 -5.84 -11.25
C GLY A 43 6.17 -5.59 -10.73
N GLY A 44 5.82 -6.07 -9.53
CA GLY A 44 4.54 -5.75 -8.88
C GLY A 44 4.49 -4.34 -8.32
N CYS A 45 5.55 -3.89 -7.63
CA CYS A 45 5.66 -2.53 -7.12
C CYS A 45 5.59 -1.48 -8.25
N GLU A 46 6.30 -1.70 -9.37
CA GLU A 46 6.26 -0.82 -10.54
C GLU A 46 4.87 -0.74 -11.16
N LEU A 47 4.15 -1.86 -11.21
CA LEU A 47 2.80 -1.94 -11.73
C LEU A 47 1.84 -1.04 -10.93
N VAL A 48 1.87 -1.15 -9.60
CA VAL A 48 1.03 -0.31 -8.73
C VAL A 48 1.44 1.16 -8.84
N CYS A 49 2.73 1.47 -8.82
CA CYS A 49 3.23 2.83 -8.99
C CYS A 49 2.80 3.45 -10.33
N ASN A 50 2.78 2.67 -11.42
CA ASN A 50 2.30 3.14 -12.72
C ASN A 50 0.79 3.39 -12.71
N PHE A 51 0.01 2.55 -12.05
CA PHE A 51 -1.42 2.80 -11.87
C PHE A 51 -1.69 4.08 -11.07
N ILE A 52 -0.92 4.34 -10.00
CA ILE A 52 -1.00 5.59 -9.23
C ILE A 52 -0.71 6.80 -10.11
N LYS A 53 0.29 6.73 -10.99
CA LYS A 53 0.62 7.82 -11.92
C LYS A 53 -0.52 8.11 -12.91
N LEU A 54 -1.19 7.07 -13.40
CA LEU A 54 -2.27 7.20 -14.37
C LEU A 54 -3.57 7.71 -13.73
N ASN A 55 -3.95 7.18 -12.57
CA ASN A 55 -5.24 7.48 -11.92
C ASN A 55 -5.09 7.64 -10.38
N PRO A 56 -4.42 8.70 -9.90
CA PRO A 56 -4.10 8.85 -8.48
C PRO A 56 -5.36 8.98 -7.59
N ILE A 57 -6.41 9.64 -8.08
CA ILE A 57 -7.69 9.81 -7.36
C ILE A 57 -8.40 8.46 -7.19
N LEU A 58 -8.47 7.66 -8.27
CA LEU A 58 -9.07 6.33 -8.21
C LEU A 58 -8.31 5.43 -7.24
N PHE A 59 -6.98 5.52 -7.26
CA PHE A 59 -6.17 4.71 -6.37
C PHE A 59 -6.32 5.10 -4.89
N ILE A 60 -6.24 6.38 -4.53
CA ILE A 60 -6.36 6.79 -3.11
C ILE A 60 -7.75 6.46 -2.53
N THR A 61 -8.82 6.63 -3.33
CA THR A 61 -10.19 6.32 -2.92
C THR A 61 -10.43 4.81 -2.85
N GLY A 62 -9.91 4.07 -3.84
CA GLY A 62 -9.92 2.60 -3.84
C GLY A 62 -9.12 2.03 -2.67
N TYR A 63 -7.95 2.58 -2.36
CA TYR A 63 -7.11 2.18 -1.22
C TYR A 63 -7.88 2.36 0.09
N TYR A 64 -8.54 3.50 0.29
CA TYR A 64 -9.39 3.70 1.47
C TYR A 64 -10.48 2.62 1.56
N LYS A 65 -11.27 2.44 0.49
CA LYS A 65 -12.42 1.53 0.49
C LYS A 65 -12.03 0.06 0.66
N GLN A 66 -11.00 -0.38 -0.07
CA GLN A 66 -10.64 -1.79 -0.16
C GLN A 66 -9.62 -2.23 0.88
N ILE A 67 -8.81 -1.31 1.42
CA ILE A 67 -7.74 -1.64 2.36
C ILE A 67 -8.01 -0.99 3.71
N TYR A 68 -8.00 0.34 3.80
CA TYR A 68 -8.04 0.98 5.13
C TYR A 68 -9.37 0.76 5.85
N ALA A 69 -10.50 0.94 5.20
CA ALA A 69 -11.82 0.76 5.82
C ALA A 69 -12.05 -0.69 6.28
N ARG A 70 -11.61 -1.68 5.49
CA ARG A 70 -11.77 -3.11 5.81
C ARG A 70 -10.84 -3.58 6.92
N TYR A 71 -9.60 -3.09 6.93
CA TYR A 71 -8.56 -3.56 7.84
C TYR A 71 -8.17 -2.51 8.88
N LYS A 72 -9.04 -1.52 9.13
CA LYS A 72 -8.77 -0.36 9.98
C LYS A 72 -8.18 -0.75 11.33
N LYS A 73 -8.80 -1.72 12.01
CA LYS A 73 -8.35 -2.21 13.30
C LYS A 73 -6.91 -2.71 13.25
N TYR A 74 -6.61 -3.65 12.35
CA TYR A 74 -5.27 -4.23 12.22
C TYR A 74 -4.22 -3.19 11.79
N ILE A 75 -4.60 -2.27 10.90
CA ILE A 75 -3.73 -1.17 10.47
C ILE A 75 -3.40 -0.25 11.63
N ASP A 76 -4.40 0.19 12.40
CA ASP A 76 -4.22 1.14 13.50
C ASP A 76 -3.44 0.54 14.66
N ASP A 77 -3.72 -0.73 14.99
CA ASP A 77 -2.99 -1.49 15.99
C ASP A 77 -1.53 -1.75 15.55
N GLY A 78 -1.26 -1.73 14.24
CA GLY A 78 0.05 -2.07 13.69
C GLY A 78 0.31 -3.57 13.68
N ASP A 79 -0.76 -4.36 13.56
CA ASP A 79 -0.71 -5.81 13.50
C ASP A 79 -0.12 -6.27 12.16
N PHE A 80 1.20 -6.39 12.13
CA PHE A 80 1.93 -6.87 10.97
C PHE A 80 1.60 -8.34 10.64
N ASN A 81 1.36 -9.16 11.67
CA ASN A 81 1.15 -10.59 11.51
C ASN A 81 -0.15 -10.87 10.76
N PHE A 82 -1.20 -10.10 11.03
CA PHE A 82 -2.42 -10.14 10.22
C PHE A 82 -2.12 -10.06 8.71
N PHE A 83 -1.30 -9.09 8.28
CA PHE A 83 -0.96 -8.92 6.85
C PHE A 83 -0.03 -10.00 6.31
N ALA A 84 0.86 -10.55 7.15
CA ALA A 84 1.76 -11.61 6.75
C ALA A 84 1.04 -12.96 6.54
N GLU A 85 0.08 -13.25 7.40
CA GLU A 85 -0.59 -14.56 7.47
C GLU A 85 -1.90 -14.60 6.68
N LYS A 86 -2.54 -13.45 6.44
CA LYS A 86 -3.82 -13.36 5.73
C LYS A 86 -3.77 -13.97 4.33
N ASP A 87 -4.77 -14.76 3.99
CA ASP A 87 -5.04 -15.14 2.61
C ASP A 87 -5.66 -13.97 1.81
N TYR A 88 -5.04 -13.66 0.68
CA TYR A 88 -5.43 -12.56 -0.22
C TYR A 88 -6.13 -13.06 -1.49
N SER A 89 -6.32 -14.38 -1.65
CA SER A 89 -7.05 -14.96 -2.77
C SER A 89 -8.46 -14.36 -2.94
N TRP A 90 -9.12 -14.06 -1.82
CA TRP A 90 -10.45 -13.44 -1.77
C TRP A 90 -10.44 -11.92 -1.95
N ASP A 91 -9.30 -11.27 -1.76
CA ASP A 91 -9.16 -9.82 -1.90
C ASP A 91 -8.87 -9.44 -3.37
N ILE A 92 -8.32 -10.38 -4.14
CA ILE A 92 -7.94 -10.22 -5.54
C ILE A 92 -8.65 -11.32 -6.33
N GLU A 93 -9.86 -11.02 -6.76
CA GLU A 93 -10.65 -11.91 -7.61
C GLU A 93 -10.03 -12.00 -9.02
N ASP A 94 -9.86 -13.22 -9.53
CA ASP A 94 -9.30 -13.45 -10.87
C ASP A 94 -10.23 -12.84 -11.93
N GLY A 95 -9.68 -12.03 -12.84
CA GLY A 95 -10.44 -11.29 -13.85
C GLY A 95 -10.99 -9.92 -13.41
N ALA A 96 -11.02 -9.58 -12.11
CA ALA A 96 -11.47 -8.26 -11.64
C ALA A 96 -10.43 -7.15 -11.90
N LEU A 97 -9.16 -7.52 -12.11
CA LEU A 97 -8.07 -6.61 -12.47
C LEU A 97 -7.27 -7.22 -13.62
N VAL A 98 -6.90 -6.39 -14.62
CA VAL A 98 -6.07 -6.77 -15.78
C VAL A 98 -4.77 -7.49 -15.36
N ASN A 99 -4.27 -7.21 -14.16
CA ASN A 99 -3.03 -7.78 -13.62
C ASN A 99 -3.23 -8.50 -12.26
N ALA A 100 -4.44 -9.00 -11.98
CA ALA A 100 -4.79 -9.68 -10.73
C ALA A 100 -3.77 -10.78 -10.36
N LYS A 101 -3.43 -11.65 -11.32
CA LYS A 101 -2.48 -12.76 -11.12
C LYS A 101 -1.10 -12.28 -10.69
N LYS A 102 -0.56 -11.25 -11.36
CA LYS A 102 0.77 -10.68 -11.04
C LYS A 102 0.77 -9.98 -9.68
N ALA A 103 -0.32 -9.29 -9.33
CA ALA A 103 -0.48 -8.67 -8.02
C ALA A 103 -0.51 -9.73 -6.91
N LEU A 104 -1.29 -10.79 -7.09
CA LEU A 104 -1.41 -11.89 -6.13
C LEU A 104 -0.08 -12.66 -5.99
N GLU A 105 0.62 -12.94 -7.10
CA GLU A 105 1.96 -13.53 -7.08
C GLU A 105 2.95 -12.65 -6.30
N THR A 106 2.93 -11.34 -6.53
CA THR A 106 3.78 -10.38 -5.80
C THR A 106 3.49 -10.42 -4.31
N ILE A 107 2.22 -10.39 -3.90
CA ILE A 107 1.81 -10.45 -2.50
C ILE A 107 2.27 -11.75 -1.86
N HIS A 108 2.03 -12.90 -2.50
CA HIS A 108 2.48 -14.19 -1.97
C HIS A 108 4.00 -14.27 -1.87
N THR A 109 4.73 -13.71 -2.84
CA THR A 109 6.19 -13.65 -2.80
C THR A 109 6.65 -12.81 -1.62
N ILE A 110 6.11 -11.59 -1.43
CA ILE A 110 6.43 -10.75 -0.26
C ILE A 110 6.13 -11.50 1.04
N ARG A 111 4.93 -12.07 1.19
CA ARG A 111 4.50 -12.80 2.39
C ARG A 111 5.44 -13.94 2.77
N LYS A 112 5.89 -14.71 1.77
CA LYS A 112 6.86 -15.78 1.98
C LYS A 112 8.16 -15.28 2.56
N GLU A 113 8.53 -14.03 2.36
CA GLU A 113 9.76 -13.46 2.91
C GLU A 113 9.55 -12.69 4.23
N LEU A 114 8.32 -12.30 4.58
CA LEU A 114 8.04 -11.47 5.75
C LEU A 114 8.47 -12.13 7.08
N HIS A 115 8.54 -13.46 7.15
CA HIS A 115 9.01 -14.17 8.35
C HIS A 115 10.50 -13.92 8.63
N LYS A 116 11.29 -13.54 7.62
CA LYS A 116 12.71 -13.22 7.75
C LYS A 116 12.97 -11.81 8.27
N PHE A 117 11.94 -10.98 8.36
CA PHE A 117 12.10 -9.57 8.73
C PHE A 117 12.35 -9.42 10.23
N SER A 118 13.33 -8.57 10.57
CA SER A 118 13.52 -8.11 11.94
C SER A 118 12.39 -7.18 12.38
N ASP A 119 12.22 -7.01 13.69
CA ASP A 119 11.16 -6.16 14.24
C ASP A 119 11.27 -4.70 13.80
N HIS A 120 12.50 -4.22 13.57
CA HIS A 120 12.73 -2.89 13.00
C HIS A 120 12.14 -2.76 11.59
N VAL A 121 12.32 -3.78 10.72
CA VAL A 121 11.76 -3.78 9.37
C VAL A 121 10.23 -3.86 9.43
N LYS A 122 9.68 -4.74 10.27
CA LYS A 122 8.22 -4.87 10.48
C LYS A 122 7.60 -3.54 10.96
N SER A 123 8.22 -2.89 11.93
CA SER A 123 7.78 -1.59 12.45
C SER A 123 7.80 -0.50 11.37
N ARG A 124 8.88 -0.42 10.58
CA ARG A 124 8.96 0.53 9.47
C ARG A 124 7.92 0.26 8.38
N TRP A 125 7.66 -1.01 8.08
CA TRP A 125 6.61 -1.41 7.15
C TRP A 125 5.25 -0.91 7.61
N MET A 126 4.88 -1.20 8.86
CA MET A 126 3.60 -0.75 9.42
C MET A 126 3.49 0.77 9.52
N LYS A 127 4.61 1.49 9.70
CA LYS A 127 4.63 2.96 9.63
C LYS A 127 4.20 3.46 8.25
N TYR A 128 4.70 2.85 7.16
CA TYR A 128 4.26 3.20 5.81
C TYR A 128 2.76 2.91 5.63
N VAL A 129 2.31 1.70 5.97
CA VAL A 129 0.90 1.29 5.87
C VAL A 129 -0.02 2.26 6.62
N LYS A 130 0.29 2.59 7.88
CA LYS A 130 -0.46 3.56 8.70
C LYS A 130 -0.48 4.94 8.05
N THR A 131 0.65 5.41 7.53
CA THR A 131 0.77 6.75 6.94
C THR A 131 -0.08 6.90 5.69
N VAL A 132 0.05 5.97 4.73
CA VAL A 132 -0.76 6.01 3.50
C VAL A 132 -2.25 5.80 3.79
N SER A 133 -2.59 4.96 4.77
CA SER A 133 -3.96 4.73 5.23
C SER A 133 -4.59 6.01 5.77
N LYS A 134 -3.92 6.71 6.70
CA LYS A 134 -4.41 7.98 7.24
C LYS A 134 -4.59 9.05 6.17
N LEU A 135 -3.66 9.14 5.21
CA LEU A 135 -3.77 10.07 4.09
C LEU A 135 -4.98 9.75 3.20
N SER A 136 -5.27 8.47 2.95
CA SER A 136 -6.44 8.07 2.15
C SER A 136 -7.77 8.42 2.83
N LEU A 137 -7.89 8.20 4.15
CA LEU A 137 -9.05 8.64 4.93
C LEU A 137 -9.19 10.17 4.91
N LEU A 138 -8.09 10.89 5.14
CA LEU A 138 -8.12 12.35 5.14
C LEU A 138 -8.62 12.90 3.80
N TYR A 139 -8.20 12.30 2.69
CA TYR A 139 -8.67 12.67 1.36
C TYR A 139 -10.18 12.45 1.20
N VAL A 140 -10.69 11.29 1.63
CA VAL A 140 -12.13 10.96 1.55
C VAL A 140 -12.98 11.88 2.41
N ILE A 141 -12.57 12.16 3.65
CA ILE A 141 -13.25 13.13 4.52
C ILE A 141 -13.29 14.50 3.86
N LYS A 142 -12.15 14.96 3.31
CA LYS A 142 -12.05 16.28 2.70
C LYS A 142 -12.96 16.41 1.47
N LYS A 143 -13.02 15.36 0.66
CA LYS A 143 -13.89 15.31 -0.53
C LYS A 143 -15.37 15.36 -0.14
N ALA A 144 -15.78 14.64 0.90
CA ALA A 144 -17.16 14.62 1.38
C ALA A 144 -17.62 15.96 1.99
N GLN A 145 -16.71 16.83 2.43
CA GLN A 145 -17.05 18.18 2.94
C GLN A 145 -17.39 19.18 1.83
N LYS A 146 -17.19 18.83 0.56
CA LYS A 146 -17.52 19.67 -0.61
C LYS A 146 -18.81 19.24 -1.31
N GLU A 147 -19.39 18.11 -0.91
CA GLU A 147 -20.66 17.56 -1.39
C GLU A 147 -21.79 17.99 -0.45
#